data_AF-A0A7V4TYC3-F1
#
_entry.id   AF-A0A7V4TYC3-F1
#
_cell.length_a   1.000
_cell.length_b   1.000
_cell.length_c   1.000
_cell.angle_alpha   90.00
_cell.angle_beta   90.00
_cell.angle_gamma   90.00
#
_symmetry.space_group_name_H-M   'P 1'
#
loop_
_entity.id
_entity.type
_entity.pdbx_description
1 polymer ?
#
loop_
_entity_poly.entity_id
_entity_poly.type
_entity_poly.pdbx_seq_one_letter_code
_entity_poly.pdbx_strand_id
1 'polypeptide(L)' 'MIKKIQQFIKDVQTEMAKVSWPTRNELMNSTVIVIVVSLLFTVFIFVADLIISNIVKIFY' A
#
# COMPACT_ATOMS: atom_id res chain seq x y z
N MET A 1 -4.86 11.77 38.09
CA MET A 1 -4.30 11.06 36.92
C MET A 1 -5.37 10.76 35.86
N ILE A 2 -6.52 10.19 36.24
CA ILE A 2 -7.63 9.86 35.32
C ILE A 2 -8.15 11.07 34.51
N LYS A 3 -8.25 12.27 35.11
CA LYS A 3 -8.67 13.49 34.40
C LYS A 3 -7.73 13.90 33.25
N LYS A 4 -6.41 13.65 33.37
CA LYS A 4 -5.43 13.96 32.31
C LYS A 4 -5.60 13.03 31.11
N ILE A 5 -5.92 11.76 31.35
CA ILE A 5 -6.15 10.75 30.31
C ILE A 5 -7.46 11.04 29.56
N GLN A 6 -8.54 11.42 30.27
CA GLN A 6 -9.78 11.84 29.62
C GLN A 6 -9.58 13.09 28.74
N GLN A 7 -8.81 14.06 29.20
CA GLN A 7 -8.49 15.25 28.40
C GLN A 7 -7.65 14.87 27.17
N PHE A 8 -6.63 14.03 27.33
CA PHE A 8 -5.79 13.55 26.23
C PHE A 8 -6.59 12.83 25.13
N ILE A 9 -7.53 11.95 25.49
CA ILE A 9 -8.40 11.28 24.50
C ILE A 9 -9.29 12.29 23.78
N LYS A 10 -9.79 13.30 24.49
CA LYS A 10 -10.63 14.35 23.91
C LYS A 10 -9.84 15.23 22.94
N ASP A 11 -8.60 15.54 23.29
CA ASP A 11 -7.68 16.31 22.44
C ASP A 11 -7.29 15.50 21.18
N VAL A 12 -6.98 14.19 21.33
CA VAL A 12 -6.71 13.28 20.21
C VAL A 12 -7.91 13.16 19.27
N GLN A 13 -9.13 13.04 19.81
CA GLN A 13 -10.34 13.01 18.99
C GLN A 13 -10.53 14.31 18.21
N THR A 14 -10.18 15.45 18.81
CA THR A 14 -10.28 16.77 18.17
C THR A 14 -9.25 16.93 17.06
N GLU A 15 -8.02 16.44 17.22
CA GLU A 15 -7.00 16.41 16.17
C GLU A 15 -7.35 15.42 15.06
N MET A 16 -7.89 14.24 15.40
CA MET A 16 -8.38 13.26 14.42
C MET A 16 -9.52 13.80 13.56
N ALA A 17 -10.35 14.70 14.09
CA ALA A 17 -11.39 15.39 13.33
C ALA A 17 -10.83 16.40 12.30
N LYS A 18 -9.59 16.88 12.49
CA LYS A 18 -8.89 17.75 11.52
C LYS A 18 -8.20 16.96 10.41
N VAL A 19 -8.11 15.63 10.54
CA VAL A 19 -7.54 14.78 9.50
C VAL A 19 -8.50 14.74 8.32
N SER A 20 -8.07 15.34 7.21
CA SER A 20 -8.77 15.26 5.93
C SER A 20 -8.59 13.88 5.34
N TRP A 21 -9.55 12.99 5.60
CA TRP A 21 -9.59 11.70 4.94
C TRP A 21 -9.82 11.89 3.44
N PRO A 22 -9.09 11.13 2.59
CA PRO A 22 -9.25 11.20 1.15
C PRO A 22 -10.67 10.81 0.76
N THR A 23 -11.17 11.42 -0.31
CA THR A 23 -12.50 11.08 -0.82
C THR A 23 -12.51 9.64 -1.36
N ARG A 24 -13.68 8.98 -1.37
CA ARG A 24 -13.80 7.59 -1.87
C ARG A 24 -13.22 7.43 -3.28
N ASN A 25 -13.31 8.47 -4.10
CA ASN A 25 -12.79 8.49 -5.46
C ASN A 25 -11.26 8.52 -5.50
N GLU A 26 -10.61 9.33 -4.65
CA GLU A 26 -9.15 9.38 -4.54
C GLU A 26 -8.57 8.07 -4.02
N LEU A 27 -9.26 7.45 -3.05
CA LEU A 27 -8.87 6.14 -2.54
C LEU A 27 -8.92 5.09 -3.64
N MET A 28 -10.01 5.05 -4.41
CA MET A 28 -10.18 4.09 -5.51
C MET A 28 -9.16 4.33 -6.62
N ASN A 29 -8.90 5.59 -6.99
CA ASN A 29 -7.88 5.92 -8.00
C ASN A 29 -6.49 5.47 -7.57
N SER A 30 -6.13 5.70 -6.30
CA SER A 30 -4.85 5.26 -5.73
C SER A 30 -4.74 3.73 -5.75
N THR A 31 -5.80 3.00 -5.41
CA THR A 31 -5.83 1.53 -5.47
C THR A 31 -5.69 1.02 -6.91
N VAL A 32 -6.34 1.64 -7.89
CA VAL A 32 -6.23 1.25 -9.30
C VAL A 32 -4.79 1.39 -9.81
N ILE A 33 -4.12 2.49 -9.47
CA ILE A 33 -2.71 2.70 -9.84
C ILE A 33 -1.84 1.59 -9.25
N VAL A 34 -2.02 1.25 -7.96
CA VAL A 34 -1.26 0.19 -7.30
C VAL A 34 -1.49 -1.16 -7.98
N ILE A 35 -2.73 -1.49 -8.37
CA ILE A 35 -3.05 -2.74 -9.07
C ILE A 35 -2.31 -2.81 -10.41
N VAL A 36 -2.33 -1.72 -11.21
CA VAL A 36 -1.65 -1.68 -12.51
C VAL A 36 -0.15 -1.86 -12.34
N VAL A 37 0.46 -1.13 -11.40
CA VAL A 37 1.90 -1.22 -11.12
C VAL A 37 2.27 -2.63 -10.64
N SER A 38 1.50 -3.21 -9.72
CA SER A 38 1.75 -4.58 -9.25
C SER A 38 1.67 -5.59 -10.39
N LEU A 39 0.71 -5.44 -11.31
CA LEU A 39 0.53 -6.35 -12.43
C LEU A 39 1.72 -6.26 -13.42
N LEU A 40 2.23 -5.05 -13.66
CA LEU A 40 3.46 -4.85 -14.43
C LEU A 40 4.66 -5.56 -13.79
N PHE A 41 4.84 -5.44 -12.46
CA PHE A 41 5.89 -6.15 -11.74
C PHE A 41 5.72 -7.67 -11.81
N THR A 42 4.49 -8.19 -11.69
CA THR A 42 4.21 -9.62 -11.84
C THR A 42 4.67 -10.14 -13.20
N VAL A 43 4.32 -9.44 -14.29
CA VAL A 43 4.75 -9.82 -15.65
C VAL A 43 6.28 -9.74 -15.78
N PHE A 44 6.89 -8.68 -15.26
CA PHE A 44 8.34 -8.51 -15.31
C PHE A 44 9.08 -9.65 -14.60
N ILE A 45 8.70 -9.97 -13.36
CA ILE A 45 9.30 -11.06 -12.58
C ILE A 45 9.07 -12.40 -13.28
N PHE A 46 7.87 -12.65 -13.79
CA PHE A 46 7.56 -13.88 -14.51
C PHE A 46 8.46 -14.07 -15.74
N VAL A 47 8.71 -13.02 -16.52
CA VAL A 47 9.63 -13.08 -17.67
C VAL A 47 11.06 -13.31 -17.20
N ALA A 48 11.50 -12.64 -16.13
CA ALA A 48 12.83 -12.85 -15.57
C ALA A 48 13.04 -14.30 -15.11
N ASP A 49 12.06 -14.89 -14.42
CA ASP A 49 12.09 -16.28 -13.98
C ASP A 49 12.17 -17.25 -15.15
N LEU A 50 11.44 -17.00 -16.24
CA LEU A 50 11.52 -17.81 -17.46
C LEU A 50 12.91 -17.73 -18.10
N ILE A 51 13.50 -16.54 -18.19
CA ILE A 51 14.84 -16.36 -18.75
C ILE A 51 15.86 -17.12 -17.91
N ILE A 52 15.83 -16.92 -16.58
CA ILE A 52 16.76 -17.57 -15.65
C ILE A 52 16.58 -19.08 -15.67
N SER A 53 15.34 -19.59 -15.63
CA SER A 53 15.05 -21.02 -15.67
C SER A 53 15.56 -21.69 -16.95
N ASN A 54 15.39 -21.03 -18.10
CA ASN A 54 15.89 -21.53 -19.38
C ASN A 54 17.42 -21.52 -19.45
N ILE A 55 18.07 -20.47 -18.94
CA ILE A 55 19.54 -20.40 -18.87
C ILE A 55 20.07 -21.53 -17.97
N VAL A 56 19.49 -21.72 -16.79
CA VAL A 56 19.91 -22.77 -15.86
C VAL A 56 19.73 -24.17 -16.48
N LYS A 57 18.63 -24.42 -17.19
CA LYS A 57 18.41 -25.68 -17.93
C LYS A 57 19.40 -25.92 -19.08
N ILE A 58 20.00 -24.88 -19.62
CA ILE A 58 21.02 -25.01 -20.68
C ILE A 58 22.38 -25.36 -20.06
N PHE A 59 22.67 -24.84 -18.86
CA PHE A 59 23.93 -25.07 -18.16
C PHE A 59 23.99 -26.38 -17.35
N TYR A 60 22.85 -26.98 -17.03
CA TYR A 60 22.73 -28.22 -16.23
C TYR A 60 21.96 -29.29 -17.01
#